data_AF-A0AAY4D5S6-F1
#
_entry.id   AF-A0AAY4D5S6-F1
#
_cell.length_a   1.000
_cell.length_b   1.000
_cell.length_c   1.000
_cell.angle_alpha   90.00
_cell.angle_beta   90.00
_cell.angle_gamma   90.00
#
_symmetry.space_group_name_H-M   'P 1'
#
loop_
_entity.id
_entity.type
_entity.pdbx_description
1 polymer ?
#
loop_
_entity_poly.entity_id
_entity_poly.type
_entity_poly.pdbx_seq_one_letter_code
_entity_poly.pdbx_strand_id
1 'polypeptide(L)'
;VSLTGKQAILSSTPLQILFYLNSYYFAAFFVAESLMFVYKGILLPYPSPNLILDIVLLLLYLGLEILRLFYGWKGNLCERTLAMSVSVGVMVPCTVLCVYYLLLQTFVLRLEFILSAVLLCFYSVELVLGLMAISTFSRYAGRSFP
;
A
#
# COMPACT_ATOMS: atom_id res chain seq x y z
N VAL A 1 -22.35 -8.50 -41.08
CA VAL A 1 -21.67 -9.30 -40.04
C VAL A 1 -21.01 -8.32 -39.09
N SER A 2 -21.61 -8.10 -37.92
CA SER A 2 -21.06 -7.20 -36.91
C SER A 2 -19.81 -7.85 -36.34
N LEU A 3 -18.63 -7.28 -36.64
CA LEU A 3 -17.40 -7.66 -35.95
C LEU A 3 -17.53 -7.14 -34.52
N THR A 4 -18.08 -7.96 -33.64
CA THR A 4 -18.06 -7.74 -32.19
C THR A 4 -16.60 -7.62 -31.77
N GLY A 5 -16.08 -6.39 -31.78
CA GLY A 5 -14.80 -6.07 -31.20
C GLY A 5 -14.88 -6.41 -29.72
N LYS A 6 -14.38 -7.59 -29.34
CA LYS A 6 -14.07 -7.88 -27.94
C LYS A 6 -13.13 -6.78 -27.48
N GLN A 7 -13.63 -5.82 -26.71
CA GLN A 7 -12.77 -4.91 -25.97
C GLN A 7 -11.85 -5.78 -25.11
N ALA A 8 -10.55 -5.67 -25.35
CA ALA A 8 -9.57 -6.35 -24.52
C ALA A 8 -9.67 -5.75 -23.12
N ILE A 9 -9.96 -6.57 -22.12
CA ILE A 9 -9.93 -6.17 -20.71
C ILE A 9 -8.45 -6.00 -20.35
N LEU A 10 -8.06 -4.78 -19.97
CA LEU A 10 -6.69 -4.43 -19.63
C LEU A 10 -6.44 -4.50 -18.12
N SER A 11 -7.51 -4.48 -17.31
CA SER A 11 -7.41 -4.59 -15.85
C SER A 11 -6.69 -5.88 -15.41
N SER A 12 -5.87 -5.77 -14.35
CA SER A 12 -5.06 -6.88 -13.86
C SER A 12 -5.74 -7.55 -12.66
N THR A 13 -6.20 -8.79 -12.86
CA THR A 13 -6.79 -9.61 -11.78
C THR A 13 -5.80 -9.95 -10.65
N PRO A 14 -4.52 -10.31 -10.87
CA PRO A 14 -3.60 -10.57 -9.77
C PRO A 14 -3.32 -9.32 -8.94
N LEU A 15 -3.22 -8.15 -9.57
CA LEU A 15 -3.04 -6.87 -8.87
C LEU A 15 -4.25 -6.55 -7.98
N GLN A 16 -5.46 -6.82 -8.48
CA GLN A 16 -6.68 -6.64 -7.70
C GLN A 16 -6.67 -7.50 -6.45
N ILE A 17 -6.32 -8.79 -6.58
CA ILE A 17 -6.22 -9.72 -5.45
C ILE A 17 -5.20 -9.24 -4.42
N LEU A 18 -4.04 -8.72 -4.87
CA LEU A 18 -3.04 -8.17 -3.95
C LEU A 18 -3.58 -6.98 -3.14
N PHE A 19 -4.30 -6.03 -3.76
CA PHE A 19 -4.91 -4.93 -3.01
C PHE A 19 -5.88 -5.41 -1.93
N TYR A 20 -6.66 -6.47 -2.20
CA TYR A 20 -7.51 -7.08 -1.18
C TYR A 20 -6.68 -7.70 -0.04
N LEU A 21 -5.70 -8.52 -0.38
CA LEU A 21 -4.85 -9.18 0.62
C LEU A 21 -4.09 -8.16 1.47
N ASN A 22 -3.54 -7.13 0.85
CA ASN A 22 -2.84 -6.05 1.52
C ASN A 22 -3.78 -5.26 2.44
N SER A 23 -5.02 -4.97 2.04
CA SER A 23 -6.00 -4.34 2.92
C SER A 23 -6.22 -5.13 4.22
N TYR A 24 -6.44 -6.45 4.12
CA TYR A 24 -6.59 -7.30 5.32
C TYR A 24 -5.30 -7.41 6.13
N TYR A 25 -4.16 -7.58 5.45
CA TYR A 25 -2.86 -7.67 6.10
C TYR A 25 -2.51 -6.38 6.84
N PHE A 26 -2.74 -5.22 6.22
CA PHE A 26 -2.49 -3.91 6.80
C PHE A 26 -3.42 -3.61 7.97
N ALA A 27 -4.69 -4.03 7.91
CA ALA A 27 -5.58 -3.94 9.05
C ALA A 27 -5.05 -4.76 10.25
N ALA A 28 -4.56 -5.97 10.00
CA ALA A 28 -3.91 -6.79 11.03
C ALA A 28 -2.61 -6.15 11.55
N PHE A 29 -1.78 -5.61 10.66
CA PHE A 29 -0.57 -4.84 10.99
C PHE A 29 -0.90 -3.68 11.93
N PHE A 30 -1.88 -2.85 11.58
CA PHE A 30 -2.29 -1.68 12.36
C PHE A 30 -2.78 -2.07 13.76
N VAL A 31 -3.58 -3.13 13.87
CA VAL A 31 -4.05 -3.65 15.16
C VAL A 31 -2.89 -4.19 15.99
N ALA A 32 -1.98 -4.95 15.38
CA ALA A 32 -0.81 -5.50 16.06
C ALA A 32 0.12 -4.39 16.57
N GLU A 33 0.45 -3.40 15.74
CA GLU A 33 1.22 -2.20 16.12
C GLU A 33 0.57 -1.45 17.28
N SER A 34 -0.75 -1.23 17.21
CA SER A 34 -1.49 -0.58 18.29
C SER A 34 -1.37 -1.34 19.62
N LEU A 35 -1.49 -2.67 19.59
CA LEU A 35 -1.32 -3.51 20.79
C LEU A 35 0.12 -3.47 21.32
N MET A 36 1.11 -3.48 20.41
CA MET A 36 2.52 -3.38 20.78
C MET A 36 2.86 -2.01 21.38
N PHE A 37 2.25 -0.92 20.92
CA PHE A 37 2.38 0.38 21.57
C PHE A 37 1.84 0.40 22.99
N VAL A 38 0.66 -0.20 23.24
CA VAL A 38 0.12 -0.33 24.60
C VAL A 38 1.07 -1.15 25.48
N TYR A 39 1.59 -2.27 24.97
CA TYR A 39 2.58 -3.10 25.66
C TYR A 39 3.84 -2.29 26.03
N LYS A 40 4.40 -1.55 25.08
CA LYS A 40 5.60 -0.71 25.27
C LYS A 40 5.36 0.41 26.29
N GLY A 41 4.20 1.07 26.22
CA GLY A 41 3.86 2.16 27.13
C GLY A 41 3.68 1.73 28.59
N ILE A 42 3.35 0.45 28.83
CA ILE A 42 3.18 -0.09 30.19
C ILE A 42 4.50 -0.65 30.75
N LEU A 43 5.26 -1.38 29.92
CA LEU A 43 6.39 -2.20 30.39
C LEU A 43 7.76 -1.61 30.13
N LEU A 44 7.92 -0.76 29.11
CA LEU A 44 9.19 -0.15 28.77
C LEU A 44 9.19 1.32 29.20
N PRO A 45 10.35 1.87 29.62
CA PRO A 45 10.49 3.30 29.89
C PRO A 45 10.53 4.08 28.57
N TYR A 46 9.40 4.10 27.84
CA TYR A 46 9.26 4.77 26.55
C TYR A 46 9.12 6.28 26.76
N PRO A 47 10.02 7.12 26.21
CA PRO A 47 9.88 8.56 26.33
C PRO A 47 8.56 9.04 25.72
N SER A 48 7.73 9.76 26.50
CA SER A 48 6.41 10.22 26.06
C SER A 48 6.41 10.97 24.72
N PRO A 49 7.39 11.86 24.41
CA PRO A 49 7.43 12.56 23.12
C PRO A 49 7.57 11.60 21.92
N ASN A 50 8.39 10.57 22.04
CA ASN A 50 8.60 9.58 20.97
C ASN A 50 7.34 8.74 20.78
N LEU A 51 6.67 8.35 21.87
CA LEU A 51 5.43 7.57 21.80
C LEU A 51 4.32 8.34 21.06
N ILE A 52 4.17 9.64 21.36
CA ILE A 52 3.19 10.50 20.68
C ILE A 52 3.53 10.60 19.19
N LEU A 53 4.79 10.82 18.83
CA LEU A 53 5.24 10.89 17.45
C LEU A 53 4.94 9.58 16.70
N ASP A 54 5.25 8.43 17.29
CA ASP A 54 5.00 7.13 16.67
C ASP A 54 3.49 6.89 16.47
N ILE A 55 2.64 7.23 17.44
CA ILE A 55 1.18 7.12 17.28
C ILE A 55 0.67 8.02 16.14
N VAL A 56 1.16 9.27 16.06
CA VAL A 56 0.78 10.20 14.98
C VAL A 56 1.21 9.66 13.62
N LEU A 57 2.42 9.11 13.52
CA LEU A 57 2.91 8.47 12.30
C LEU A 57 2.07 7.24 11.93
N LEU A 58 1.59 6.45 12.90
CA LEU A 58 0.75 5.27 12.64
C LEU A 58 -0.61 5.68 12.06
N LEU A 59 -1.22 6.74 12.60
CA LEU A 59 -2.47 7.29 12.08
C LEU A 59 -2.28 7.90 10.68
N LEU A 60 -1.17 8.61 10.45
CA LEU A 60 -0.81 9.10 9.12
C LEU A 60 -0.63 7.94 8.14
N TYR A 61 0.03 6.86 8.57
CA TYR A 61 0.25 5.68 7.74
C TYR A 61 -1.08 5.03 7.35
N LEU A 62 -2.00 4.87 8.29
CA LEU A 62 -3.35 4.37 8.02
C LEU A 62 -4.07 5.21 6.96
N GLY A 63 -4.04 6.53 7.09
CA GLY A 63 -4.65 7.43 6.10
C GLY A 63 -4.05 7.28 4.70
N LEU A 64 -2.72 7.25 4.61
CA LEU A 64 -2.02 7.08 3.33
C LEU A 64 -2.31 5.73 2.70
N GLU A 65 -2.34 4.65 3.49
CA GLU A 65 -2.60 3.32 2.97
C GLU A 65 -4.03 3.17 2.45
N ILE A 66 -5.02 3.73 3.14
CA ILE A 66 -6.41 3.80 2.67
C ILE A 66 -6.47 4.53 1.31
N LEU A 67 -5.82 5.68 1.20
CA LEU A 67 -5.78 6.44 -0.07
C LEU A 67 -5.11 5.62 -1.18
N ARG A 68 -3.96 5.01 -0.89
CA ARG A 68 -3.20 4.17 -1.82
C ARG A 68 -4.06 3.04 -2.38
N LEU A 69 -4.72 2.28 -1.49
CA LEU A 69 -5.58 1.15 -1.86
C LEU A 69 -6.83 1.62 -2.62
N PHE A 70 -7.46 2.72 -2.21
CA PHE A 70 -8.63 3.26 -2.89
C PHE A 70 -8.33 3.67 -4.34
N TYR A 71 -7.25 4.40 -4.56
CA TYR A 71 -6.82 4.79 -5.90
C TYR A 71 -6.32 3.60 -6.72
N GLY A 72 -5.65 2.63 -6.09
CA GLY A 72 -5.18 1.42 -6.76
C GLY A 72 -6.33 0.57 -7.29
N TRP A 73 -7.35 0.37 -6.45
CA TRP A 73 -8.55 -0.36 -6.82
C TRP A 73 -9.34 0.32 -7.94
N LYS A 74 -9.61 1.62 -7.80
CA LYS A 74 -10.32 2.39 -8.81
C LYS A 74 -9.52 2.47 -10.11
N GLY A 75 -8.21 2.68 -10.01
CA GLY A 75 -7.32 2.78 -11.16
C GLY A 75 -7.26 1.48 -11.96
N ASN A 76 -7.19 0.34 -11.29
CA ASN A 76 -7.12 -0.96 -11.94
C ASN A 76 -8.46 -1.36 -12.59
N LEU A 77 -9.58 -1.23 -11.86
CA LEU A 77 -10.91 -1.61 -12.38
C LEU A 77 -11.43 -0.65 -13.46
N CYS A 78 -11.15 0.65 -13.34
CA CYS A 78 -11.57 1.62 -14.35
C CYS A 78 -10.53 1.84 -15.44
N GLU A 79 -9.43 1.08 -15.44
CA GLU A 79 -8.32 1.19 -16.40
C GLU A 79 -7.78 2.63 -16.52
N ARG A 80 -7.80 3.37 -15.40
CA ARG A 80 -7.43 4.79 -15.34
C ARG A 80 -5.98 4.92 -14.93
N THR A 81 -5.12 5.23 -15.91
CA THR A 81 -3.69 5.48 -15.70
C THR A 81 -3.42 6.48 -14.58
N LEU A 82 -4.12 7.63 -14.56
CA LEU A 82 -3.89 8.67 -13.54
C LEU A 82 -4.15 8.17 -12.11
N ALA A 83 -5.25 7.44 -11.89
CA ALA A 83 -5.56 6.90 -10.57
C ALA A 83 -4.54 5.83 -10.13
N MET A 84 -4.10 4.97 -11.07
CA MET A 84 -3.03 4.03 -10.80
C MET A 84 -1.71 4.73 -10.47
N SER A 85 -1.34 5.77 -11.21
CA SER A 85 -0.12 6.55 -10.94
C SER A 85 -0.16 7.23 -9.58
N VAL A 86 -1.31 7.75 -9.16
CA VAL A 86 -1.49 8.30 -7.80
C VAL A 86 -1.29 7.22 -6.75
N SER A 87 -1.87 6.02 -6.93
CA SER A 87 -1.67 4.89 -6.01
C SER A 87 -0.19 4.51 -5.88
N VAL A 88 0.53 4.37 -7.01
CA VAL A 88 1.98 4.09 -7.01
C VAL A 88 2.78 5.24 -6.38
N GLY A 89 2.38 6.49 -6.59
CA GLY A 89 3.00 7.65 -5.95
C GLY A 89 2.84 7.65 -4.43
N VAL A 90 1.63 7.37 -3.93
CA VAL A 90 1.33 7.28 -2.49
C VAL A 90 2.02 6.06 -1.84
N MET A 91 2.37 5.04 -2.61
CA MET A 91 3.17 3.91 -2.12
C MET A 91 4.55 4.35 -1.60
N VAL A 92 5.13 5.43 -2.13
CA VAL A 92 6.44 5.94 -1.69
C VAL A 92 6.41 6.36 -0.22
N PRO A 93 5.56 7.32 0.22
CA PRO A 93 5.47 7.66 1.64
C PRO A 93 4.99 6.49 2.51
N CYS A 94 4.13 5.59 2.02
CA CYS A 94 3.77 4.35 2.73
C CYS A 94 5.01 3.46 2.99
N THR A 95 5.87 3.29 1.99
CA THR A 95 7.10 2.49 2.10
C THR A 95 8.07 3.12 3.09
N VAL A 96 8.21 4.46 3.06
CA VAL A 96 9.05 5.19 4.03
C VAL A 96 8.54 4.98 5.46
N LEU A 97 7.22 5.05 5.69
CA LEU A 97 6.63 4.78 7.01
C LEU A 97 6.82 3.31 7.44
N CYS A 98 6.70 2.35 6.51
CA CYS A 98 6.99 0.95 6.80
C CYS A 98 8.45 0.74 7.23
N VAL A 99 9.39 1.37 6.52
CA VAL A 99 10.82 1.33 6.87
C VAL A 99 11.09 2.02 8.21
N TYR A 100 10.36 3.09 8.53
CA TYR A 100 10.42 3.74 9.83
C TYR A 100 10.07 2.76 10.97
N TYR A 101 8.96 2.04 10.86
CA TYR A 101 8.57 1.01 11.84
C TYR A 101 9.52 -0.20 11.87
N LEU A 102 10.13 -0.53 10.73
CA LEU A 102 11.10 -1.61 10.64
C LEU A 102 12.42 -1.29 11.35
N LEU A 103 12.93 -0.06 11.25
CA LEU A 103 14.33 0.27 11.61
C LEU A 103 14.51 1.47 12.55
N LEU A 104 13.65 2.48 12.49
CA LEU A 104 13.88 3.80 13.11
C LEU A 104 13.10 4.00 14.41
N GLN A 105 12.14 3.13 14.73
CA GLN A 105 11.38 3.19 15.97
C GLN A 105 12.27 2.95 17.19
N THR A 106 11.98 3.62 18.32
CA THR A 106 12.84 3.60 19.53
C THR A 106 13.08 2.18 20.08
N PHE A 107 12.06 1.33 20.06
CA PHE A 107 12.14 -0.06 20.51
C PHE A 107 11.48 -0.97 19.47
N VAL A 108 12.25 -1.54 18.54
CA VAL A 108 11.72 -2.47 17.54
C VAL A 108 11.62 -3.89 18.13
N LEU A 109 10.41 -4.45 18.18
CA LEU A 109 10.16 -5.84 18.56
C LEU A 109 10.37 -6.78 17.36
N ARG A 110 10.68 -8.04 17.64
CA ARG A 110 10.84 -9.07 16.59
C ARG A 110 9.58 -9.25 15.74
N LEU A 111 8.40 -9.09 16.35
CA LEU A 111 7.12 -9.19 15.64
C LEU A 111 6.94 -8.05 14.64
N GLU A 112 7.23 -6.80 15.05
CA GLU A 112 7.17 -5.61 14.19
C GLU A 112 8.09 -5.75 12.99
N PHE A 113 9.29 -6.31 13.22
CA PHE A 113 10.23 -6.57 12.15
C PHE A 113 9.66 -7.54 11.10
N ILE A 114 9.12 -8.68 11.53
CA ILE A 114 8.53 -9.68 10.63
C ILE A 114 7.33 -9.09 9.90
N LEU A 115 6.45 -8.40 10.62
CA LEU A 115 5.24 -7.80 10.06
C LEU A 115 5.56 -6.75 8.99
N SER A 116 6.53 -5.88 9.27
CA SER A 116 6.97 -4.83 8.33
C SER A 116 7.71 -5.42 7.13
N ALA A 117 8.56 -6.44 7.33
CA ALA A 117 9.26 -7.10 6.23
C ALA A 117 8.29 -7.76 5.24
N VAL A 118 7.25 -8.45 5.74
CA VAL A 118 6.23 -9.05 4.89
C VAL A 118 5.40 -7.98 4.17
N LEU A 119 5.09 -6.85 4.81
CA LEU A 119 4.40 -5.74 4.17
C LEU A 119 5.22 -5.14 3.01
N LEU A 120 6.54 -4.99 3.19
CA LEU A 120 7.45 -4.55 2.12
C LEU A 120 7.48 -5.50 0.93
N CYS A 121 7.36 -6.82 1.18
CA CYS A 121 7.23 -7.80 0.11
C CYS A 121 5.93 -7.57 -0.70
N PHE A 122 4.80 -7.32 -0.02
CA PHE A 122 3.55 -6.96 -0.72
C PHE A 122 3.72 -5.70 -1.56
N TYR A 123 4.29 -4.64 -1.01
CA TYR A 123 4.54 -3.40 -1.76
C TYR A 123 5.44 -3.62 -2.98
N SER A 124 6.48 -4.44 -2.85
CA SER A 124 7.40 -4.73 -3.96
C SER A 124 6.68 -5.40 -5.13
N VAL A 125 5.83 -6.39 -4.86
CA VAL A 125 5.06 -7.09 -5.89
C VAL A 125 3.99 -6.16 -6.49
N GLU A 126 3.28 -5.41 -5.65
CA GLU A 126 2.27 -4.43 -6.10
C GLU A 126 2.87 -3.32 -6.95
N LEU A 127 4.09 -2.86 -6.64
CA LEU A 127 4.79 -1.86 -7.44
C LEU A 127 5.05 -2.39 -8.85
N VAL A 128 5.60 -3.60 -8.96
CA VAL A 128 5.90 -4.23 -10.25
C VAL A 128 4.63 -4.40 -11.09
N LEU A 129 3.59 -4.99 -10.49
CA LEU A 129 2.30 -5.17 -11.18
C LEU A 129 1.62 -3.83 -11.52
N GLY A 130 1.69 -2.84 -10.62
CA GLY A 130 1.12 -1.51 -10.80
C GLY A 130 1.77 -0.74 -11.95
N LEU A 131 3.11 -0.78 -12.05
CA LEU A 131 3.85 -0.19 -13.16
C LEU A 131 3.52 -0.88 -14.50
N MET A 132 3.38 -2.21 -14.50
CA MET A 132 2.95 -2.94 -15.68
C MET A 132 1.53 -2.54 -16.12
N ALA A 133 0.60 -2.40 -15.17
CA ALA A 133 -0.76 -1.92 -15.45
C ALA A 133 -0.75 -0.50 -16.05
N ILE A 134 -0.02 0.45 -15.44
CA ILE A 134 0.15 1.81 -15.95
C ILE A 134 0.70 1.81 -17.38
N SER A 135 1.72 0.99 -17.65
CA SER A 135 2.34 0.91 -18.98
C SER A 135 1.35 0.37 -20.02
N THR A 136 0.51 -0.59 -19.65
CA THR A 136 -0.50 -1.20 -20.51
C THR A 136 -1.60 -0.19 -20.83
N PHE A 137 -2.14 0.49 -19.82
CA PHE A 137 -3.18 1.51 -19.97
C PHE A 137 -2.69 2.70 -20.82
N SER A 138 -1.47 3.17 -20.58
CA SER A 138 -0.87 4.28 -21.33
C SER A 138 -0.70 3.95 -22.82
N ARG A 139 -0.26 2.73 -23.14
CA ARG A 139 -0.11 2.27 -24.53
C ARG A 139 -1.43 2.15 -25.25
N TYR A 140 -2.50 1.73 -24.57
CA TYR A 140 -3.82 1.66 -25.16
C TYR A 140 -4.44 3.03 -25.38
N ALA A 141 -4.32 3.93 -24.39
CA ALA A 141 -4.80 5.31 -24.52
C ALA A 141 -4.13 6.06 -25.69
N GLY A 142 -2.81 5.89 -25.87
CA GLY A 142 -2.08 6.50 -26.99
C GLY A 142 -2.43 5.94 -28.38
N ARG A 143 -3.05 4.75 -28.46
CA ARG A 143 -3.53 4.17 -29.72
C ARG A 143 -4.96 4.58 -30.09
N SER A 144 -5.71 5.13 -29.14
CA SER A 144 -7.10 5.55 -29.34
C SER A 144 -7.25 7.00 -29.80
N PHE A 145 -6.18 7.79 -29.81
CA PHE A 145 -6.16 9.14 -30.39
C PHE A 145 -5.52 9.09 -31.80
N PRO A 146 -6.25 9.44 -32.88
CA PRO A 146 -5.72 9.53 -34.23
C PRO A 146 -4.79 10.75 -34.43
#